data_AF-A0A401S7Q0-F1
#
_entry.id   AF-A0A401S7Q0-F1
#
_cell.length_a   1.000
_cell.length_b   1.000
_cell.length_c   1.000
_cell.angle_alpha   90.00
_cell.angle_beta   90.00
_cell.angle_gamma   90.00
#
_symmetry.space_group_name_H-M   'P 1'
#
loop_
_entity.id
_entity.type
_entity.pdbx_description
1 polymer ?
#
loop_
_entity_poly.entity_id
_entity_poly.type
_entity_poly.pdbx_seq_one_letter_code
_entity_poly.pdbx_strand_id
1 'polypeptide(L)'
;MIITNIEAPRPEEVKTLTPSTRALKILAVVSVLIFIIVVAVLIAVVLILYFQVKCIDNNACKTSDYAACGCGRQKTVMAKIINGKGTVDGEWPFQVSLQLGGNHICGATLVACRWILSAAHCFENRNDPEKWTAVFGLHFLNQLNKREVQHRAIKKIIIHPQKTSSSFNYDVALLELEHPVEYTDFVQPACLPTATTSFTSGRRCIIIGWGTTEENGISSSNELLQTEVMVFNNSQCQRVLPQITPQMICAGYLEGGRDACQGDSGGPLLCQDENSQAWLVAGIVSFGVGCGRPNQPGVYARTTTFQNWIREIING
;
A
#
# COMPACT_ATOMS: atom_id res chain seq x y z
N MET A 1 -15.99 102.35 -6.31
CA MET A 1 -15.44 101.23 -7.14
C MET A 1 -15.42 100.00 -6.26
N ILE A 2 -15.71 98.84 -6.85
CA ILE A 2 -16.49 97.73 -6.28
C ILE A 2 -15.81 97.03 -5.09
N ILE A 3 -16.60 96.76 -4.05
CA ILE A 3 -16.29 95.90 -2.91
C ILE A 3 -16.36 94.44 -3.40
N THR A 4 -15.27 93.69 -3.34
CA THR A 4 -15.30 92.22 -3.46
C THR A 4 -14.91 91.62 -2.12
N ASN A 5 -15.92 91.23 -1.34
CA ASN A 5 -15.76 90.37 -0.17
C ASN A 5 -15.38 88.97 -0.68
N ILE A 6 -14.14 88.55 -0.39
CA ILE A 6 -13.71 87.17 -0.56
C ILE A 6 -14.10 86.46 0.73
N GLU A 7 -15.19 85.69 0.66
CA GLU A 7 -15.69 84.89 1.77
C GLU A 7 -14.86 83.61 1.88
N ALA A 8 -14.17 83.43 3.01
CA ALA A 8 -13.33 82.26 3.25
C ALA A 8 -14.19 80.98 3.28
N PRO A 9 -13.73 79.86 2.68
CA PRO A 9 -14.47 78.62 2.69
C PRO A 9 -14.61 78.11 4.12
N ARG A 10 -15.86 77.81 4.50
CA ARG A 10 -16.24 77.28 5.82
C ARG A 10 -15.58 75.91 6.01
N PRO A 11 -14.94 75.60 7.14
CA PRO A 11 -14.32 74.30 7.35
C PRO A 11 -15.39 73.20 7.30
N GLU A 12 -15.20 72.21 6.43
CA GLU A 12 -16.02 70.99 6.43
C GLU A 12 -15.78 70.25 7.74
N GLU A 13 -16.86 70.08 8.50
CA GLU A 13 -16.87 69.34 9.76
C GLU A 13 -16.69 67.84 9.45
N VAL A 14 -15.46 67.34 9.62
CA VAL A 14 -15.17 65.90 9.49
C VAL A 14 -15.91 65.16 10.60
N LYS A 15 -17.09 64.61 10.29
CA LYS A 15 -17.83 63.74 11.20
C LYS A 15 -17.05 62.45 11.44
N THR A 16 -16.31 62.40 12.54
CA THR A 16 -15.73 61.16 13.05
C THR A 16 -16.87 60.20 13.41
N LEU A 17 -17.10 59.19 12.57
CA LEU A 17 -18.10 58.15 12.79
C LEU A 17 -17.62 57.25 13.95
N THR A 18 -18.00 57.59 15.18
CA THR A 18 -17.75 56.71 16.33
C THR A 18 -18.71 55.51 16.25
N PRO A 19 -18.21 54.26 16.27
CA PRO A 19 -19.08 53.09 16.22
C PRO A 19 -20.07 53.11 17.38
N SER A 20 -21.34 52.79 17.11
CA SER A 20 -22.34 52.69 18.17
C SER A 20 -21.93 51.64 19.21
N THR A 21 -22.33 51.81 20.47
CA THR A 21 -22.08 50.83 21.54
C THR A 21 -22.57 49.43 21.16
N ARG A 22 -23.59 49.33 20.31
CA ARG A 22 -24.12 48.08 19.75
C ARG A 22 -23.15 47.46 18.74
N ALA A 23 -22.54 48.27 17.88
CA ALA A 23 -21.52 47.82 16.92
C ALA A 23 -20.26 47.33 17.64
N LEU A 24 -19.78 48.03 18.68
CA LEU A 24 -18.66 47.58 19.51
C LEU A 24 -18.94 46.24 20.20
N LYS A 25 -20.15 46.04 20.75
CA LYS A 25 -20.55 44.76 21.36
C LYS A 25 -20.57 43.62 20.34
N ILE A 26 -21.10 43.87 19.13
CA ILE A 26 -21.09 42.87 18.05
C ILE A 26 -19.65 42.53 17.65
N LEU A 27 -18.80 43.54 17.46
CA LEU A 27 -17.40 43.35 17.07
C LEU A 27 -16.62 42.53 18.13
N ALA A 28 -16.88 42.80 19.42
CA ALA A 28 -16.29 42.03 20.52
C ALA A 28 -16.76 40.57 20.51
N VAL A 29 -18.06 40.31 20.34
CA VAL A 29 -18.61 38.95 20.28
C VAL A 29 -18.06 38.19 19.07
N VAL A 30 -18.00 38.83 17.91
CA VAL A 30 -17.42 38.24 16.69
C VAL A 30 -15.94 37.93 16.87
N SER A 31 -15.18 38.83 17.50
CA SER A 31 -13.74 38.61 17.75
C SER A 31 -13.50 37.44 18.71
N VAL A 32 -14.29 37.32 19.77
CA VAL A 32 -14.22 36.18 20.71
C VAL A 32 -14.60 34.87 20.00
N LEU A 33 -15.62 34.88 19.15
CA LEU A 33 -16.03 33.70 18.39
C LEU A 33 -14.94 33.26 17.40
N ILE A 34 -14.33 34.20 16.67
CA ILE A 34 -13.20 33.93 15.77
C ILE A 34 -12.03 33.34 16.55
N PHE A 35 -11.70 33.90 17.72
CA PHE A 35 -10.63 33.38 18.57
C PHE A 35 -10.88 31.92 18.97
N ILE A 36 -12.10 31.59 19.42
CA ILE A 36 -12.47 30.21 19.76
C ILE A 36 -12.36 29.27 18.55
N ILE A 37 -12.80 29.70 17.37
CA ILE A 37 -12.70 28.90 16.15
C ILE A 37 -11.23 28.65 15.79
N VAL A 38 -10.38 29.68 15.83
CA VAL A 38 -8.95 29.56 15.53
C VAL A 38 -8.26 28.63 16.52
N VAL A 39 -8.55 28.75 17.81
CA VAL A 39 -8.00 27.85 18.85
C VAL A 39 -8.48 26.42 18.62
N ALA A 40 -9.76 26.20 18.32
CA ALA A 40 -10.28 24.86 18.04
C ALA A 40 -9.64 24.23 16.80
N VAL A 41 -9.44 25.01 15.72
CA VAL A 41 -8.74 24.54 14.51
C VAL A 41 -7.27 24.23 14.81
N LEU A 42 -6.57 25.08 15.57
CA LEU A 42 -5.19 24.82 15.98
C LEU A 42 -5.07 23.55 16.83
N ILE A 43 -5.97 23.36 17.80
CA ILE A 43 -6.02 22.13 18.60
C ILE A 43 -6.28 20.93 17.69
N ALA A 44 -7.24 21.00 16.77
CA ALA A 44 -7.52 19.91 15.83
C ALA A 44 -6.30 19.60 14.94
N VAL A 45 -5.61 20.62 14.41
CA VAL A 45 -4.38 20.45 13.62
C VAL A 45 -3.26 19.85 14.46
N VAL A 46 -3.06 20.32 15.69
CA VAL A 46 -2.06 19.75 16.61
C VAL A 46 -2.42 18.31 16.95
N LEU A 47 -3.69 17.99 17.21
CA LEU A 47 -4.14 16.62 17.45
C LEU A 47 -3.90 15.75 16.21
N ILE A 48 -4.20 16.21 15.00
CA ILE A 48 -3.96 15.47 13.74
C ILE A 48 -2.45 15.27 13.48
N LEU A 49 -1.61 16.25 13.81
CA LEU A 49 -0.16 16.17 13.62
C LEU A 49 0.54 15.34 14.71
N TYR A 50 0.01 15.37 15.94
CA TYR A 50 0.60 14.72 17.11
C TYR A 50 0.11 13.29 17.29
N PHE A 51 -1.17 13.03 17.01
CA PHE A 51 -1.67 11.68 16.80
C PHE A 51 -1.39 11.31 15.34
N GLN A 52 -0.21 10.73 15.08
CA GLN A 52 0.00 9.85 13.93
C GLN A 52 -1.29 9.04 13.74
N VAL A 53 -1.77 8.86 12.50
CA VAL A 53 -2.93 8.01 12.20
C VAL A 53 -2.58 6.60 12.65
N LYS A 54 -2.73 6.33 13.94
CA LYS A 54 -2.70 4.99 14.50
C LYS A 54 -3.75 4.28 13.68
N CYS A 55 -3.38 3.16 13.08
CA CYS A 55 -4.41 2.33 12.52
C CYS A 55 -5.46 2.13 13.61
N ILE A 56 -6.64 2.66 13.35
CA ILE A 56 -7.77 2.38 14.21
C ILE A 56 -8.22 1.00 13.74
N ASP A 57 -8.00 0.00 14.57
CA ASP A 57 -8.50 -1.38 14.43
C ASP A 57 -10.04 -1.38 14.56
N ASN A 58 -10.70 -0.54 13.76
CA ASN A 58 -12.15 -0.45 13.64
C ASN A 58 -12.63 -1.41 12.56
N ASN A 59 -13.92 -1.76 12.62
CA ASN A 59 -14.49 -2.73 11.69
C ASN A 59 -14.37 -2.32 10.22
N ALA A 60 -14.29 -1.01 9.91
CA ALA A 60 -14.11 -0.53 8.54
C ALA A 60 -12.73 -0.87 7.97
N CYS A 61 -11.68 -0.87 8.80
CA CYS A 61 -10.35 -1.32 8.41
C CYS A 61 -10.21 -2.85 8.39
N LYS A 62 -11.03 -3.57 9.16
CA LYS A 62 -11.13 -5.05 9.06
C LYS A 62 -11.80 -5.48 7.75
N THR A 63 -12.83 -4.78 7.29
CA THR A 63 -13.58 -5.16 6.09
C THR A 63 -12.97 -4.69 4.76
N SER A 64 -11.84 -3.97 4.79
CA SER A 64 -11.21 -3.37 3.60
C SER A 64 -12.18 -2.49 2.79
N ASP A 65 -13.07 -1.75 3.48
CA ASP A 65 -13.98 -0.83 2.81
C ASP A 65 -13.20 0.40 2.28
N TYR A 66 -13.18 0.52 0.96
CA TYR A 66 -12.48 1.54 0.18
C TYR A 66 -12.80 2.98 0.65
N ALA A 67 -14.05 3.25 1.07
CA ALA A 67 -14.48 4.60 1.44
C ALA A 67 -14.04 5.03 2.86
N ALA A 68 -13.73 4.08 3.74
CA ALA A 68 -13.51 4.34 5.16
C ALA A 68 -12.07 4.10 5.65
N CYS A 69 -11.28 3.23 5.02
CA CYS A 69 -9.91 2.91 5.48
C CYS A 69 -8.78 3.32 4.50
N GLY A 70 -9.07 3.62 3.23
CA GLY A 70 -8.10 4.20 2.28
C GLY A 70 -6.88 3.32 1.94
N CYS A 71 -7.11 2.14 1.35
CA CYS A 71 -6.05 1.23 0.87
C CYS A 71 -5.55 1.55 -0.55
N GLY A 72 -4.48 0.88 -0.97
CA GLY A 72 -3.99 0.88 -2.36
C GLY A 72 -3.43 2.22 -2.84
N ARG A 73 -3.10 3.11 -1.90
CA ARG A 73 -2.56 4.44 -2.20
C ARG A 73 -1.06 4.34 -2.40
N GLN A 74 -0.62 4.80 -3.56
CA GLN A 74 0.78 4.99 -3.88
C GLN A 74 1.13 6.47 -3.76
N LYS A 75 2.31 6.79 -3.23
CA LYS A 75 2.80 8.17 -3.28
C LYS A 75 3.00 8.54 -4.75
N THR A 76 2.36 9.60 -5.22
CA THR A 76 2.58 10.09 -6.59
C THR A 76 3.98 10.69 -6.67
N VAL A 77 4.92 9.94 -7.23
CA VAL A 77 6.28 10.41 -7.45
C VAL A 77 6.29 11.18 -8.78
N MET A 78 6.53 12.49 -8.75
CA MET A 78 6.69 13.34 -9.94
C MET A 78 8.00 13.04 -10.73
N ALA A 79 8.66 11.91 -10.48
CA ALA A 79 9.85 11.47 -11.19
C ALA A 79 9.45 10.37 -12.17
N LYS A 80 9.26 10.75 -13.44
CA LYS A 80 9.07 9.80 -14.54
C LYS A 80 10.40 9.07 -14.78
N ILE A 81 10.59 7.91 -14.16
CA ILE A 81 11.78 7.08 -14.43
C ILE A 81 11.61 6.46 -15.82
N ILE A 82 12.37 6.98 -16.78
CA ILE A 82 12.49 6.44 -18.13
C ILE A 82 13.46 5.24 -18.04
N ASN A 83 13.01 4.05 -18.46
CA ASN A 83 13.77 2.77 -18.46
C ASN A 83 13.96 2.05 -17.11
N GLY A 84 12.97 2.14 -16.21
CA GLY A 84 13.03 1.71 -14.80
C GLY A 84 13.75 0.39 -14.46
N LYS A 85 14.50 0.43 -13.35
CA LYS A 85 15.00 -0.75 -12.62
C LYS A 85 14.92 -0.59 -11.10
N GLY A 86 15.13 0.60 -10.53
CA GLY A 86 14.93 0.86 -9.09
C GLY A 86 13.58 1.53 -8.76
N THR A 87 13.08 1.32 -7.55
CA THR A 87 11.93 2.08 -6.99
C THR A 87 12.44 3.31 -6.23
N VAL A 88 11.54 4.21 -5.82
CA VAL A 88 11.87 5.27 -4.86
C VAL A 88 11.36 4.94 -3.46
N ASP A 89 11.95 5.58 -2.46
CA ASP A 89 11.60 5.38 -1.06
C ASP A 89 10.11 5.71 -0.81
N GLY A 90 9.38 4.76 -0.22
CA GLY A 90 7.93 4.87 0.00
C GLY A 90 7.05 4.74 -1.25
N GLU A 91 7.60 4.38 -2.42
CA GLU A 91 6.80 4.15 -3.63
C GLU A 91 5.82 3.00 -3.45
N TRP A 92 6.19 1.95 -2.71
CA TRP A 92 5.37 0.77 -2.51
C TRP A 92 5.13 0.48 -1.02
N PRO A 93 4.26 1.27 -0.35
CA PRO A 93 4.14 1.26 1.10
C PRO A 93 3.48 0.00 1.69
N PHE A 94 2.98 -0.89 0.84
CA PHE A 94 2.40 -2.18 1.23
C PHE A 94 3.37 -3.35 1.15
N GLN A 95 4.58 -3.16 0.62
CA GLN A 95 5.58 -4.21 0.54
C GLN A 95 6.11 -4.58 1.93
N VAL A 96 6.25 -5.88 2.19
CA VAL A 96 6.74 -6.41 3.46
C VAL A 96 7.87 -7.40 3.21
N SER A 97 8.95 -7.28 3.98
CA SER A 97 10.00 -8.29 4.04
C SER A 97 9.72 -9.25 5.20
N LEU A 98 9.55 -10.53 4.91
CA LEU A 98 9.51 -11.59 5.92
C LEU A 98 10.92 -12.12 6.18
N GLN A 99 11.36 -12.04 7.43
CA GLN A 99 12.72 -12.37 7.82
C GLN A 99 12.80 -13.51 8.84
N LEU A 100 13.88 -14.30 8.71
CA LEU A 100 14.33 -15.28 9.71
C LEU A 100 15.75 -14.91 10.15
N GLY A 101 15.95 -14.70 11.46
CA GLY A 101 17.25 -14.30 12.00
C GLY A 101 17.82 -13.01 11.37
N GLY A 102 16.94 -12.07 10.99
CA GLY A 102 17.31 -10.81 10.33
C GLY A 102 17.58 -10.91 8.83
N ASN A 103 17.48 -12.10 8.23
CA ASN A 103 17.68 -12.29 6.80
C ASN A 103 16.34 -12.35 6.07
N HIS A 104 16.23 -11.64 4.95
CA HIS A 104 15.07 -11.71 4.05
C HIS A 104 14.92 -13.11 3.47
N ILE A 105 13.70 -13.66 3.54
CA ILE A 105 13.36 -15.00 3.02
C ILE A 105 12.29 -14.93 1.95
N CYS A 106 11.23 -14.17 2.21
CA CYS A 106 10.09 -14.02 1.33
C CYS A 106 9.54 -12.58 1.38
N GLY A 107 8.82 -12.20 0.33
CA GLY A 107 7.92 -11.06 0.35
C GLY A 107 6.59 -11.37 1.05
N ALA A 108 5.90 -10.30 1.42
CA ALA A 108 4.50 -10.31 1.81
C ALA A 108 3.87 -8.96 1.49
N THR A 109 2.55 -8.88 1.62
CA THR A 109 1.78 -7.67 1.35
C THR A 109 0.95 -7.29 2.55
N LEU A 110 1.06 -6.04 3.01
CA LEU A 110 0.17 -5.50 4.02
C LEU A 110 -1.23 -5.31 3.43
N VAL A 111 -2.23 -5.97 3.99
CA VAL A 111 -3.63 -5.92 3.51
C VAL A 111 -4.59 -5.34 4.54
N ALA A 112 -4.23 -5.41 5.82
CA ALA A 112 -4.85 -4.65 6.90
C ALA A 112 -3.84 -4.46 8.04
N CYS A 113 -4.16 -3.64 9.02
CA CYS A 113 -3.18 -3.18 10.02
C CYS A 113 -2.50 -4.28 10.84
N ARG A 114 -3.16 -5.43 10.99
CA ARG A 114 -2.64 -6.62 11.67
C ARG A 114 -2.48 -7.82 10.73
N TRP A 115 -2.71 -7.65 9.43
CA TRP A 115 -2.82 -8.75 8.50
C TRP A 115 -1.94 -8.53 7.28
N ILE A 116 -1.07 -9.50 7.04
CA ILE A 116 -0.25 -9.56 5.83
C ILE A 116 -0.55 -10.85 5.07
N LEU A 117 -0.49 -10.75 3.74
CA LEU A 117 -0.72 -11.84 2.80
C LEU A 117 0.63 -12.31 2.23
N SER A 118 0.86 -13.61 2.17
CA SER A 118 2.08 -14.20 1.60
C SER A 118 1.79 -15.57 0.98
N ALA A 119 2.82 -16.24 0.45
CA ALA A 119 2.70 -17.57 -0.12
C ALA A 119 2.82 -18.64 0.99
N ALA A 120 2.07 -19.72 0.88
CA ALA A 120 2.11 -20.80 1.87
C ALA A 120 3.47 -21.53 1.89
N HIS A 121 4.10 -21.69 0.72
CA HIS A 121 5.38 -22.40 0.61
C HIS A 121 6.51 -21.73 1.39
N CYS A 122 6.42 -20.42 1.70
CA CYS A 122 7.39 -19.72 2.54
C CYS A 122 7.48 -20.29 3.96
N PHE A 123 6.41 -20.97 4.42
CA PHE A 123 6.27 -21.48 5.78
C PHE A 123 6.33 -23.01 5.85
N GLU A 124 6.53 -23.69 4.73
CA GLU A 124 6.73 -25.14 4.71
C GLU A 124 8.00 -25.51 5.47
N ASN A 125 7.88 -26.33 6.51
CA ASN A 125 8.96 -26.69 7.44
C ASN A 125 9.55 -25.50 8.23
N ARG A 126 8.88 -24.33 8.22
CA ARG A 126 9.28 -23.10 8.91
C ARG A 126 8.06 -22.37 9.48
N ASN A 127 7.10 -23.10 10.03
CA ASN A 127 5.79 -22.54 10.43
C ASN A 127 5.72 -22.03 11.88
N ASP A 128 6.86 -21.90 12.56
CA ASP A 128 6.94 -21.38 13.94
C ASP A 128 6.90 -19.84 13.93
N PRO A 129 5.80 -19.19 14.36
CA PRO A 129 5.63 -17.74 14.26
C PRO A 129 6.70 -16.94 15.02
N GLU A 130 7.21 -17.47 16.13
CA GLU A 130 8.18 -16.77 16.99
C GLU A 130 9.52 -16.53 16.30
N LYS A 131 9.84 -17.31 15.26
CA LYS A 131 11.08 -17.17 14.48
C LYS A 131 10.99 -16.09 13.40
N TRP A 132 9.79 -15.66 13.04
CA TRP A 132 9.56 -14.73 11.94
C TRP A 132 9.42 -13.29 12.41
N THR A 133 9.95 -12.38 11.61
CA THR A 133 9.72 -10.93 11.76
C THR A 133 9.24 -10.37 10.43
N ALA A 134 8.14 -9.60 10.46
CA ALA A 134 7.71 -8.78 9.33
C ALA A 134 8.31 -7.38 9.45
N VAL A 135 8.94 -6.92 8.37
CA VAL A 135 9.57 -5.60 8.30
C VAL A 135 8.92 -4.77 7.21
N PHE A 136 8.47 -3.56 7.57
CA PHE A 136 7.70 -2.64 6.73
C PHE A 136 8.48 -1.35 6.49
N GLY A 137 8.16 -0.63 5.40
CA GLY A 137 8.76 0.67 5.10
C GLY A 137 10.24 0.60 4.69
N LEU A 138 10.72 -0.56 4.25
CA LEU A 138 12.07 -0.73 3.72
C LEU A 138 12.12 -0.38 2.23
N HIS A 139 13.13 0.38 1.84
CA HIS A 139 13.56 0.49 0.44
C HIS A 139 14.81 -0.37 0.19
N PHE A 140 15.78 -0.33 1.12
CA PHE A 140 16.96 -1.18 1.08
C PHE A 140 17.00 -2.19 2.24
N LEU A 141 17.32 -3.46 1.98
CA LEU A 141 17.34 -4.53 3.00
C LEU A 141 18.34 -4.26 4.14
N ASN A 142 19.45 -3.57 3.85
CA ASN A 142 20.45 -3.22 4.85
C ASN A 142 20.12 -1.97 5.70
N GLN A 143 18.97 -1.33 5.51
CA GLN A 143 18.58 -0.08 6.17
C GLN A 143 17.53 -0.29 7.30
N LEU A 144 17.70 -1.34 8.11
CA LEU A 144 16.73 -1.77 9.13
C LEU A 144 16.46 -0.78 10.28
N ASN A 145 17.35 0.20 10.48
CA ASN A 145 17.32 1.14 11.61
C ASN A 145 16.79 2.54 11.23
N LYS A 146 16.23 2.69 10.03
CA LYS A 146 15.62 3.95 9.61
C LYS A 146 14.33 4.25 10.39
N ARG A 147 13.98 5.53 10.52
CA ARG A 147 12.85 5.99 11.36
C ARG A 147 11.50 5.50 10.87
N GLU A 148 11.34 5.39 9.56
CA GLU A 148 10.13 4.94 8.87
C GLU A 148 9.93 3.41 8.92
N VAL A 149 11.00 2.66 9.24
CA VAL A 149 10.97 1.20 9.25
C VAL A 149 10.29 0.69 10.51
N GLN A 150 9.37 -0.25 10.33
CA GLN A 150 8.65 -0.89 11.43
C GLN A 150 8.92 -2.39 11.44
N HIS A 151 9.19 -2.93 12.62
CA HIS A 151 9.36 -4.37 12.85
C HIS A 151 8.15 -4.89 13.62
N ARG A 152 7.59 -6.03 13.20
CA ARG A 152 6.50 -6.71 13.92
C ARG A 152 6.77 -8.20 14.02
N ALA A 153 6.59 -8.72 15.24
CA ALA A 153 6.54 -10.16 15.48
C ALA A 153 5.27 -10.76 14.87
N ILE A 154 5.34 -12.02 14.47
CA ILE A 154 4.20 -12.76 13.94
C ILE A 154 3.53 -13.51 15.09
N LYS A 155 2.22 -13.28 15.25
CA LYS A 155 1.39 -13.97 16.24
C LYS A 155 0.92 -15.33 15.74
N LYS A 156 0.49 -15.36 14.47
CA LYS A 156 -0.10 -16.56 13.87
C LYS A 156 0.22 -16.64 12.39
N ILE A 157 0.53 -17.84 11.92
CA ILE A 157 0.67 -18.18 10.50
C ILE A 157 -0.50 -19.10 10.14
N ILE A 158 -1.30 -18.69 9.15
CA ILE A 158 -2.51 -19.41 8.73
C ILE A 158 -2.33 -19.80 7.26
N ILE A 159 -1.94 -21.04 7.04
CA ILE A 159 -1.85 -21.63 5.70
C ILE A 159 -3.25 -22.02 5.24
N HIS A 160 -3.56 -21.80 3.96
CA HIS A 160 -4.83 -22.23 3.39
C HIS A 160 -5.05 -23.74 3.60
N PRO A 161 -6.22 -24.18 4.12
CA PRO A 161 -6.43 -25.57 4.53
C PRO A 161 -6.35 -26.59 3.38
N GLN A 162 -6.54 -26.14 2.14
CA GLN A 162 -6.41 -26.97 0.94
C GLN A 162 -4.99 -27.02 0.35
N LYS A 163 -4.02 -26.30 0.93
CA LYS A 163 -2.62 -26.37 0.48
C LYS A 163 -2.02 -27.71 0.89
N THR A 164 -1.43 -28.41 -0.08
CA THR A 164 -0.66 -29.64 0.15
C THR A 164 0.81 -29.41 -0.19
N SER A 165 1.71 -30.22 0.37
CA SER A 165 3.16 -30.12 0.09
C SER A 165 3.54 -30.50 -1.35
N SER A 166 2.71 -31.29 -2.03
CA SER A 166 2.96 -31.76 -3.40
C SER A 166 2.46 -30.82 -4.49
N SER A 167 1.78 -29.73 -4.13
CA SER A 167 1.14 -28.83 -5.10
C SER A 167 1.36 -27.36 -4.75
N PHE A 168 1.60 -26.55 -5.78
CA PHE A 168 1.53 -25.09 -5.68
C PHE A 168 0.09 -24.56 -5.80
N ASN A 169 -0.91 -25.45 -5.85
CA ASN A 169 -2.30 -25.02 -5.76
C ASN A 169 -2.62 -24.55 -4.34
N TYR A 170 -3.50 -23.55 -4.21
CA TYR A 170 -3.83 -22.90 -2.92
C TYR A 170 -2.60 -22.35 -2.17
N ASP A 171 -1.57 -21.90 -2.89
CA ASP A 171 -0.34 -21.38 -2.30
C ASP A 171 -0.50 -19.96 -1.72
N VAL A 172 -1.27 -19.88 -0.64
CA VAL A 172 -1.60 -18.63 0.06
C VAL A 172 -1.58 -18.85 1.57
N ALA A 173 -1.02 -17.88 2.29
CA ALA A 173 -1.04 -17.81 3.73
C ALA A 173 -1.39 -16.40 4.21
N LEU A 174 -2.12 -16.32 5.31
CA LEU A 174 -2.37 -15.10 6.07
C LEU A 174 -1.57 -15.13 7.36
N LEU A 175 -0.94 -14.02 7.70
CA LEU A 175 -0.21 -13.88 8.95
C LEU A 175 -0.83 -12.76 9.78
N GLU A 176 -1.09 -13.07 11.04
CA GLU A 176 -1.52 -12.10 12.05
C GLU A 176 -0.29 -11.51 12.74
N LEU A 177 -0.19 -10.19 12.79
CA LEU A 177 0.86 -9.48 13.52
C LEU A 177 0.51 -9.43 15.01
N GLU A 178 1.52 -9.58 15.87
CA GLU A 178 1.35 -9.48 17.34
C GLU A 178 0.78 -8.09 17.74
N HIS A 179 1.28 -7.05 17.07
CA HIS A 179 0.81 -5.68 17.23
C HIS A 179 0.55 -5.05 15.87
N PRO A 180 -0.45 -4.14 15.76
CA PRO A 180 -0.74 -3.48 14.50
C PRO A 180 0.44 -2.61 14.05
N VAL A 181 0.56 -2.41 12.74
CA VAL A 181 1.44 -1.37 12.19
C VAL A 181 0.85 0.03 12.42
N GLU A 182 1.72 1.03 12.41
CA GLU A 182 1.31 2.43 12.31
C GLU A 182 1.28 2.81 10.83
N TYR A 183 0.19 3.42 10.37
CA TYR A 183 0.09 3.85 8.98
C TYR A 183 0.85 5.16 8.78
N THR A 184 1.77 5.15 7.82
CA THR A 184 2.65 6.28 7.48
C THR A 184 2.75 6.42 5.97
N ASP A 185 3.48 7.41 5.46
CA ASP A 185 3.76 7.51 4.02
C ASP A 185 4.51 6.29 3.44
N PHE A 186 5.13 5.47 4.30
CA PHE A 186 5.96 4.32 3.94
C PHE A 186 5.30 2.97 4.29
N VAL A 187 4.20 3.01 5.05
CA VAL A 187 3.48 1.82 5.53
C VAL A 187 1.98 2.05 5.35
N GLN A 188 1.40 1.46 4.32
CA GLN A 188 -0.02 1.54 3.97
C GLN A 188 -0.48 0.19 3.41
N PRO A 189 -1.74 -0.20 3.57
CA PRO A 189 -2.22 -1.47 3.04
C PRO A 189 -2.49 -1.38 1.52
N ALA A 190 -2.25 -2.47 0.80
CA ALA A 190 -2.80 -2.68 -0.54
C ALA A 190 -4.28 -3.08 -0.45
N CYS A 191 -5.05 -2.84 -1.50
CA CYS A 191 -6.44 -3.27 -1.52
C CYS A 191 -6.55 -4.75 -1.93
N LEU A 192 -7.45 -5.47 -1.27
CA LEU A 192 -7.86 -6.81 -1.71
C LEU A 192 -8.96 -6.67 -2.78
N PRO A 193 -8.88 -7.40 -3.90
CA PRO A 193 -9.95 -7.40 -4.89
C PRO A 193 -11.22 -8.07 -4.36
N THR A 194 -12.36 -7.73 -4.95
CA THR A 194 -13.61 -8.48 -4.73
C THR A 194 -13.55 -9.81 -5.48
N ALA A 195 -14.36 -10.79 -5.08
CA ALA A 195 -14.47 -12.07 -5.79
C ALA A 195 -14.93 -11.91 -7.27
N THR A 196 -15.59 -10.79 -7.59
CA THR A 196 -16.09 -10.44 -8.93
C THR A 196 -15.09 -9.61 -9.74
N THR A 197 -13.98 -9.15 -9.14
CA THR A 197 -12.95 -8.39 -9.85
C THR A 197 -12.31 -9.28 -10.92
N SER A 198 -12.21 -8.78 -12.14
CA SER A 198 -11.63 -9.51 -13.27
C SER A 198 -10.33 -8.86 -13.73
N PHE A 199 -9.24 -9.62 -13.64
CA PHE A 199 -7.95 -9.26 -14.24
C PHE A 199 -7.85 -9.94 -15.61
N THR A 200 -8.21 -9.20 -16.66
CA THR A 200 -8.28 -9.69 -18.04
C THR A 200 -6.91 -9.88 -18.65
N SER A 201 -6.81 -10.74 -19.67
CA SER A 201 -5.57 -10.93 -20.44
C SER A 201 -5.12 -9.61 -21.07
N GLY A 202 -3.82 -9.34 -21.02
CA GLY A 202 -3.22 -8.07 -21.46
C GLY A 202 -3.30 -6.94 -20.42
N ARG A 203 -3.91 -7.16 -19.25
CA ARG A 203 -3.89 -6.17 -18.17
C ARG A 203 -2.46 -5.98 -17.67
N ARG A 204 -2.02 -4.72 -17.60
CA ARG A 204 -0.73 -4.31 -17.03
C ARG A 204 -0.79 -4.36 -15.52
N CYS A 205 0.20 -5.02 -14.93
CA CYS A 205 0.38 -5.14 -13.50
C CYS A 205 1.87 -4.97 -13.16
N ILE A 206 2.16 -4.65 -11.90
CA ILE A 206 3.51 -4.47 -11.39
C ILE A 206 3.82 -5.61 -10.41
N ILE A 207 5.03 -6.14 -10.50
CA ILE A 207 5.62 -6.95 -9.43
C ILE A 207 6.71 -6.15 -8.75
N ILE A 208 6.85 -6.35 -7.44
CA ILE A 208 7.85 -5.66 -6.62
C ILE A 208 8.51 -6.65 -5.67
N GLY A 209 9.79 -6.43 -5.37
CA GLY A 209 10.51 -7.27 -4.41
C GLY A 209 12.02 -7.07 -4.41
N TRP A 210 12.67 -7.87 -3.57
CA TRP A 210 14.13 -7.89 -3.39
C TRP A 210 14.75 -9.18 -3.91
N GLY A 211 14.03 -9.93 -4.75
CA GLY A 211 14.52 -11.18 -5.29
C GLY A 211 15.81 -11.05 -6.08
N THR A 212 16.36 -12.19 -6.46
CA THR A 212 17.50 -12.27 -7.36
C THR A 212 17.15 -11.62 -8.70
N THR A 213 18.06 -10.82 -9.25
CA THR A 213 17.83 -10.13 -10.54
C THR A 213 18.11 -11.01 -11.75
N GLU A 214 18.68 -12.19 -11.53
CA GLU A 214 19.07 -13.16 -12.54
C GLU A 214 18.76 -14.57 -12.05
N GLU A 215 18.41 -15.46 -12.98
CA GLU A 215 18.17 -16.86 -12.65
C GLU A 215 19.44 -17.50 -12.09
N ASN A 216 19.32 -18.21 -10.96
CA ASN A 216 20.45 -18.77 -10.19
C ASN A 216 21.39 -17.70 -9.63
N GLY A 217 20.93 -16.45 -9.50
CA GLY A 217 21.64 -15.39 -8.79
C GLY A 217 21.99 -15.82 -7.36
N ILE A 218 23.19 -15.45 -6.90
CA ILE A 218 23.73 -15.88 -5.60
C ILE A 218 23.18 -15.02 -4.46
N SER A 219 22.73 -13.79 -4.78
CA SER A 219 22.24 -12.82 -3.80
C SER A 219 21.01 -12.07 -4.30
N SER A 220 20.07 -11.89 -3.38
CA SER A 220 18.94 -10.96 -3.48
C SER A 220 19.40 -9.52 -3.74
N SER A 221 18.56 -8.74 -4.41
CA SER A 221 18.78 -7.30 -4.55
C SER A 221 18.74 -6.62 -3.17
N ASN A 222 19.70 -5.74 -2.89
CA ASN A 222 19.61 -4.92 -1.69
C ASN A 222 18.53 -3.84 -1.83
N GLU A 223 18.31 -3.32 -3.04
CA GLU A 223 17.29 -2.30 -3.35
C GLU A 223 15.96 -2.95 -3.72
N LEU A 224 14.83 -2.34 -3.32
CA LEU A 224 13.52 -2.75 -3.80
C LEU A 224 13.41 -2.44 -5.29
N LEU A 225 13.06 -3.46 -6.07
CA LEU A 225 12.90 -3.35 -7.52
C LEU A 225 11.44 -3.49 -7.90
N GLN A 226 11.13 -3.01 -9.09
CA GLN A 226 9.83 -3.19 -9.71
C GLN A 226 9.96 -3.54 -11.19
N THR A 227 9.00 -4.31 -11.71
CA THR A 227 8.84 -4.44 -13.15
C THR A 227 7.37 -4.59 -13.53
N GLU A 228 7.03 -4.06 -14.70
CA GLU A 228 5.73 -4.28 -15.33
C GLU A 228 5.68 -5.68 -15.95
N VAL A 229 4.51 -6.32 -15.86
CA VAL A 229 4.16 -7.62 -16.46
C VAL A 229 2.74 -7.58 -17.01
N MET A 230 2.43 -8.45 -17.97
CA MET A 230 1.09 -8.59 -18.54
C MET A 230 0.40 -9.84 -18.02
N VAL A 231 -0.86 -9.72 -17.61
CA VAL A 231 -1.69 -10.86 -17.22
C VAL A 231 -2.02 -11.72 -18.44
N PHE A 232 -1.98 -13.04 -18.27
CA PHE A 232 -2.49 -14.00 -19.25
C PHE A 232 -3.77 -14.65 -18.75
N ASN A 233 -4.66 -15.03 -19.66
CA ASN A 233 -5.77 -15.91 -19.28
C ASN A 233 -5.21 -17.33 -19.02
N ASN A 234 -5.93 -18.12 -18.21
CA ASN A 234 -5.44 -19.44 -17.82
C ASN A 234 -5.29 -20.38 -19.02
N SER A 235 -6.17 -20.29 -20.03
CA SER A 235 -6.09 -21.14 -21.22
C SER A 235 -4.88 -20.83 -22.13
N GLN A 236 -4.40 -19.58 -22.15
CA GLN A 236 -3.13 -19.21 -22.78
C GLN A 236 -1.96 -19.78 -21.97
N CYS A 237 -1.98 -19.60 -20.65
CA CYS A 237 -0.91 -20.09 -19.78
C CYS A 237 -0.79 -21.63 -19.81
N GLN A 238 -1.93 -22.33 -19.86
CA GLN A 238 -1.99 -23.80 -19.95
C GLN A 238 -1.34 -24.40 -21.21
N ARG A 239 -1.14 -23.60 -22.26
CA ARG A 239 -0.42 -24.07 -23.46
C ARG A 239 1.05 -24.35 -23.18
N VAL A 240 1.64 -23.68 -22.19
CA VAL A 240 3.04 -23.86 -21.81
C VAL A 240 3.18 -24.50 -20.42
N LEU A 241 2.23 -24.24 -19.53
CA LEU A 241 2.16 -24.79 -18.17
C LEU A 241 0.84 -25.55 -17.97
N PRO A 242 0.72 -26.82 -18.41
CA PRO A 242 -0.54 -27.58 -18.35
C PRO A 242 -1.14 -27.73 -16.94
N GLN A 243 -0.33 -27.57 -15.89
CA GLN A 243 -0.72 -27.70 -14.49
C GLN A 243 -1.49 -26.49 -13.91
N ILE A 244 -1.69 -25.41 -14.69
CA ILE A 244 -2.36 -24.20 -14.20
C ILE A 244 -3.82 -24.47 -13.84
N THR A 245 -4.21 -24.08 -12.62
CA THR A 245 -5.56 -24.25 -12.06
C THR A 245 -6.33 -22.93 -12.01
N PRO A 246 -7.66 -22.92 -11.78
CA PRO A 246 -8.42 -21.68 -11.59
C PRO A 246 -7.95 -20.81 -10.42
N GLN A 247 -7.32 -21.41 -9.40
CA GLN A 247 -6.72 -20.72 -8.25
C GLN A 247 -5.39 -20.01 -8.57
N MET A 248 -4.92 -20.12 -9.81
CA MET A 248 -3.70 -19.49 -10.28
C MET A 248 -4.00 -18.39 -11.31
N ILE A 249 -3.10 -17.41 -11.38
CA ILE A 249 -3.05 -16.37 -12.41
C ILE A 249 -1.61 -16.29 -12.91
N CYS A 250 -1.44 -16.12 -14.22
CA CYS A 250 -0.12 -16.01 -14.84
C CYS A 250 0.13 -14.57 -15.28
N ALA A 251 1.36 -14.11 -15.13
CA ALA A 251 1.77 -12.81 -15.65
C ALA A 251 3.24 -12.82 -16.10
N GLY A 252 3.55 -12.05 -17.13
CA GLY A 252 4.91 -11.94 -17.68
C GLY A 252 4.90 -11.40 -19.11
N TYR A 253 5.97 -11.69 -19.85
CA TYR A 253 6.10 -11.42 -21.28
C TYR A 253 6.49 -12.72 -22.00
N LEU A 254 5.91 -12.99 -23.17
CA LEU A 254 6.22 -14.21 -23.92
C LEU A 254 7.66 -14.21 -24.45
N GLU A 255 8.20 -13.02 -24.68
CA GLU A 255 9.60 -12.81 -25.03
C GLU A 255 10.56 -13.08 -23.85
N GLY A 256 10.04 -13.20 -22.63
CA GLY A 256 10.82 -13.33 -21.40
C GLY A 256 11.40 -12.00 -20.90
N GLY A 257 12.45 -12.09 -20.09
CA GLY A 257 13.24 -10.97 -19.59
C GLY A 257 12.66 -10.20 -18.39
N ARG A 258 11.36 -10.34 -18.10
CA ARG A 258 10.70 -9.71 -16.94
C ARG A 258 9.87 -10.73 -16.18
N ASP A 259 10.25 -10.97 -14.93
CA ASP A 259 9.63 -11.97 -14.08
C ASP A 259 9.97 -11.74 -12.60
N ALA A 260 9.24 -12.37 -11.71
CA ALA A 260 9.63 -12.52 -10.30
C ALA A 260 10.67 -13.65 -10.18
N CYS A 261 11.52 -13.60 -9.16
CA CYS A 261 12.55 -14.61 -8.97
C CYS A 261 12.76 -14.99 -7.50
N GLN A 262 13.86 -15.67 -7.18
CA GLN A 262 14.09 -16.19 -5.83
C GLN A 262 14.17 -15.04 -4.82
N GLY A 263 13.35 -15.10 -3.76
CA GLY A 263 13.20 -14.04 -2.76
C GLY A 263 11.95 -13.18 -2.96
N ASP A 264 11.37 -13.14 -4.16
CA ASP A 264 10.10 -12.42 -4.40
C ASP A 264 8.87 -13.22 -3.97
N SER A 265 9.02 -14.53 -3.71
CA SER A 265 7.97 -15.42 -3.22
C SER A 265 7.13 -14.80 -2.12
N GLY A 266 5.81 -14.87 -2.24
CA GLY A 266 4.88 -14.25 -1.29
C GLY A 266 4.66 -12.74 -1.50
N GLY A 267 5.48 -12.08 -2.30
CA GLY A 267 5.27 -10.69 -2.72
C GLY A 267 4.05 -10.52 -3.63
N PRO A 268 3.59 -9.27 -3.85
CA PRO A 268 2.37 -9.02 -4.60
C PRO A 268 2.58 -8.92 -6.12
N LEU A 269 1.58 -9.43 -6.85
CA LEU A 269 1.26 -8.97 -8.20
C LEU A 269 0.18 -7.88 -8.08
N LEU A 270 0.52 -6.66 -8.45
CA LEU A 270 -0.31 -5.47 -8.22
C LEU A 270 -0.92 -4.99 -9.52
N CYS A 271 -2.24 -4.89 -9.57
CA CYS A 271 -2.93 -4.31 -10.71
C CYS A 271 -3.72 -3.10 -10.23
N GLN A 272 -3.59 -1.98 -10.93
CA GLN A 272 -4.32 -0.78 -10.57
C GLN A 272 -5.79 -0.91 -10.98
N ASP A 273 -6.71 -0.55 -10.10
CA ASP A 273 -8.14 -0.47 -10.44
C ASP A 273 -8.42 0.72 -11.36
N GLU A 274 -9.23 0.53 -12.39
CA GLU A 274 -9.46 1.56 -13.41
C GLU A 274 -10.26 2.75 -12.88
N ASN A 275 -11.18 2.51 -11.94
CA ASN A 275 -12.10 3.54 -11.45
C ASN A 275 -11.46 4.34 -10.31
N SER A 276 -10.92 3.63 -9.31
CA SER A 276 -10.36 4.21 -8.09
C SER A 276 -8.89 4.59 -8.20
N GLN A 277 -8.18 4.06 -9.21
CA GLN A 277 -6.72 4.15 -9.32
C GLN A 277 -5.97 3.50 -8.15
N ALA A 278 -6.65 2.73 -7.30
CA ALA A 278 -6.03 2.03 -6.18
C ALA A 278 -5.31 0.76 -6.63
N TRP A 279 -4.21 0.44 -5.97
CA TRP A 279 -3.47 -0.80 -6.22
C TRP A 279 -4.14 -1.99 -5.54
N LEU A 280 -4.57 -2.96 -6.36
CA LEU A 280 -5.17 -4.21 -5.93
C LEU A 280 -4.11 -5.33 -5.95
N VAL A 281 -4.10 -6.19 -4.93
CA VAL A 281 -3.31 -7.43 -4.93
C VAL A 281 -4.02 -8.46 -5.80
N ALA A 282 -3.64 -8.56 -7.08
CA ALA A 282 -4.24 -9.50 -8.02
C ALA A 282 -3.73 -10.94 -7.88
N GLY A 283 -2.50 -11.07 -7.39
CA GLY A 283 -1.87 -12.36 -7.16
C GLY A 283 -0.76 -12.28 -6.12
N ILE A 284 -0.30 -13.46 -5.70
CA ILE A 284 0.81 -13.65 -4.77
C ILE A 284 1.89 -14.46 -5.50
N VAL A 285 3.13 -13.98 -5.56
CA VAL A 285 4.24 -14.68 -6.23
C VAL A 285 4.38 -16.08 -5.66
N SER A 286 4.28 -17.11 -6.51
CA SER A 286 4.26 -18.51 -6.10
C SER A 286 5.39 -19.33 -6.72
N PHE A 287 5.37 -19.55 -8.04
CA PHE A 287 6.39 -20.34 -8.72
C PHE A 287 6.56 -19.92 -10.19
N GLY A 288 7.61 -20.43 -10.84
CA GLY A 288 7.89 -20.27 -12.26
C GLY A 288 8.83 -21.36 -12.77
N VAL A 289 8.92 -21.53 -14.08
CA VAL A 289 9.94 -22.39 -14.71
C VAL A 289 11.14 -21.51 -15.03
N GLY A 290 12.08 -21.46 -14.10
CA GLY A 290 13.16 -20.48 -14.17
C GLY A 290 12.67 -19.06 -13.83
N CYS A 291 13.47 -18.05 -14.18
CA CYS A 291 13.08 -16.65 -14.06
C CYS A 291 13.29 -15.92 -15.38
N GLY A 292 12.22 -15.34 -15.94
CA GLY A 292 12.32 -14.51 -17.14
C GLY A 292 12.67 -15.29 -18.41
N ARG A 293 12.42 -16.60 -18.46
CA ARG A 293 12.62 -17.40 -19.67
C ARG A 293 11.53 -17.11 -20.71
N PRO A 294 11.85 -17.09 -22.01
CA PRO A 294 10.82 -16.97 -23.05
C PRO A 294 9.75 -18.06 -22.94
N ASN A 295 8.50 -17.67 -23.16
CA ASN A 295 7.30 -18.50 -23.02
C ASN A 295 7.06 -19.10 -21.62
N GLN A 296 7.82 -18.71 -20.60
CA GLN A 296 7.62 -19.20 -19.23
C GLN A 296 7.16 -18.03 -18.35
N PRO A 297 5.86 -17.70 -18.33
CA PRO A 297 5.36 -16.65 -17.44
C PRO A 297 5.44 -17.09 -15.99
N GLY A 298 5.63 -16.13 -15.08
CA GLY A 298 5.49 -16.36 -13.65
C GLY A 298 4.05 -16.75 -13.27
N VAL A 299 3.93 -17.57 -12.23
CA VAL A 299 2.65 -18.06 -11.73
C VAL A 299 2.43 -17.55 -10.32
N TYR A 300 1.22 -17.07 -10.09
CA TYR A 300 0.82 -16.39 -8.87
C TYR A 300 -0.46 -17.05 -8.33
N ALA A 301 -0.61 -17.11 -7.00
CA ALA A 301 -1.86 -17.52 -6.38
C ALA A 301 -2.91 -16.40 -6.57
N ARG A 302 -4.06 -16.73 -7.17
CA ARG A 302 -5.10 -15.76 -7.57
C ARG A 302 -5.95 -15.31 -6.39
N THR A 303 -5.72 -14.11 -5.90
CA THR A 303 -6.38 -13.57 -4.69
C THR A 303 -7.91 -13.53 -4.78
N THR A 304 -8.49 -13.28 -5.96
CA THR A 304 -9.96 -13.26 -6.14
C THR A 304 -10.62 -14.59 -5.79
N THR A 305 -9.90 -15.71 -5.90
CA THR A 305 -10.42 -17.04 -5.57
C THR A 305 -10.38 -17.34 -4.07
N PHE A 306 -9.46 -16.72 -3.34
CA PHE A 306 -9.29 -16.89 -1.90
C PHE A 306 -10.02 -15.81 -1.09
N GLN A 307 -10.77 -14.95 -1.76
CA GLN A 307 -11.34 -13.75 -1.19
C GLN A 307 -12.24 -14.01 0.02
N ASN A 308 -13.12 -15.03 -0.08
CA ASN A 308 -14.00 -15.42 1.01
C ASN A 308 -13.19 -15.90 2.22
N TRP A 309 -12.22 -16.79 2.00
CA TRP A 309 -11.33 -17.32 3.04
C TRP A 309 -10.52 -16.20 3.72
N ILE A 310 -9.98 -15.25 2.93
CA ILE A 310 -9.26 -14.09 3.46
C ILE A 310 -10.18 -13.26 4.36
N ARG A 311 -11.39 -12.95 3.89
CA ARG A 311 -12.34 -12.12 4.65
C ARG A 311 -12.83 -12.80 5.92
N GLU A 312 -13.10 -14.10 5.88
CA GLU A 312 -13.54 -14.86 7.05
C GLU A 312 -12.49 -14.77 8.16
N ILE A 313 -11.22 -15.00 7.83
CA ILE A 313 -10.12 -14.92 8.81
C ILE A 313 -9.93 -13.50 9.34
N ILE A 314 -9.91 -12.49 8.47
CA ILE A 314 -9.62 -11.11 8.89
C ILE A 314 -10.74 -10.54 9.77
N ASN A 315 -12.00 -10.90 9.51
CA ASN A 315 -13.15 -10.36 10.23
C ASN A 315 -13.46 -11.09 11.54
N GLY A 316 -13.03 -12.36 11.68
CA GLY A 316 -13.29 -13.18 12.87
C GLY A 316 -14.59 -13.96 12.73
#